data_AF-A0A6M4G8P3-F1
#
_entry.id   AF-A0A6M4G8P3-F1
#
_cell.length_a   1.000
_cell.length_b   1.000
_cell.length_c   1.000
_cell.angle_alpha   90.00
_cell.angle_beta   90.00
_cell.angle_gamma   90.00
#
_symmetry.space_group_name_H-M   'P 1'
#
loop_
_entity.id
_entity.type
_entity.pdbx_description
1 polymer ?
#
loop_
_entity_poly.entity_id
_entity_poly.type
_entity_poly.pdbx_seq_one_letter_code
_entity_poly.pdbx_strand_id
1 'polypeptide(L)'
;MKLSQYLELVVDPTFADFHRNPTSGRHAFLACVVAFHAIDRVTHPRKPSNLRKQWCKESFEFLIIDMIAHHFKHVQCDVEKQPTSNDAIPLANAVFGNRTDGEETMGLNLHNLYFIIRDGISFIRSKVDSPS
;
A
#
# COMPACT_ATOMS: atom_id res chain seq x y z
N MET A 1 -20.67 4.02 -2.34
CA MET A 1 -20.30 2.65 -1.96
C MET A 1 -19.63 2.68 -0.61
N LYS A 2 -20.07 1.85 0.35
CA LYS A 2 -19.48 1.78 1.70
C LYS A 2 -18.10 1.10 1.65
N LEU A 3 -17.29 1.29 2.70
CA LEU A 3 -15.98 0.64 2.81
C LEU A 3 -16.07 -0.89 2.67
N SER A 4 -16.98 -1.53 3.41
CA SER A 4 -17.17 -2.99 3.35
C SER A 4 -17.45 -3.51 1.95
N GLN A 5 -18.34 -2.84 1.21
CA GLN A 5 -18.66 -3.18 -0.18
C GLN A 5 -17.47 -2.97 -1.13
N TYR A 6 -16.68 -1.90 -0.92
CA TYR A 6 -15.48 -1.67 -1.72
C TYR A 6 -14.42 -2.73 -1.48
N LEU A 7 -14.27 -3.19 -0.22
CA LEU A 7 -13.35 -4.27 0.12
C LEU A 7 -13.75 -5.56 -0.62
N GLU A 8 -15.02 -5.96 -0.52
CA GLU A 8 -15.54 -7.19 -1.13
C GLU A 8 -15.50 -7.15 -2.67
N LEU A 9 -15.88 -6.03 -3.29
CA LEU A 9 -16.04 -5.95 -4.75
C LEU A 9 -14.76 -5.56 -5.49
N VAL A 10 -13.79 -4.93 -4.83
CA VAL A 10 -12.61 -4.36 -5.48
C VAL A 10 -11.32 -4.87 -4.85
N VAL A 11 -11.17 -4.75 -3.53
CA VAL A 11 -9.89 -5.06 -2.87
C VAL A 11 -9.63 -6.56 -2.83
N ASP A 12 -10.59 -7.36 -2.38
CA ASP A 12 -10.41 -8.81 -2.25
C ASP A 12 -10.15 -9.51 -3.59
N PRO A 13 -10.88 -9.22 -4.68
CA PRO A 13 -10.59 -9.83 -5.97
C PRO A 13 -9.22 -9.42 -6.52
N THR A 14 -8.85 -8.15 -6.39
CA THR A 14 -7.53 -7.67 -6.86
C THR A 14 -6.39 -8.30 -6.06
N PHE A 15 -6.56 -8.47 -4.75
CA PHE A 15 -5.58 -9.17 -3.92
C PHE A 15 -5.51 -10.67 -4.29
N ALA A 16 -6.64 -11.30 -4.58
CA ALA A 16 -6.67 -12.69 -5.05
C ALA A 16 -5.95 -12.84 -6.40
N ASP A 17 -6.06 -11.87 -7.31
CA ASP A 17 -5.33 -11.89 -8.58
C ASP A 17 -3.81 -11.79 -8.37
N PHE A 18 -3.36 -10.99 -7.40
CA PHE A 18 -1.96 -10.97 -7.00
C PHE A 18 -1.52 -12.28 -6.34
N HIS A 19 -2.35 -12.87 -5.48
CA HIS A 19 -2.04 -14.17 -4.88
C HIS A 19 -1.82 -15.27 -5.93
N ARG A 20 -2.61 -15.27 -7.01
CA ARG A 20 -2.44 -16.19 -8.15
C ARG A 20 -1.19 -15.89 -8.99
N ASN A 21 -0.70 -14.66 -8.95
CA ASN A 21 0.43 -14.17 -9.75
C ASN A 21 1.49 -13.47 -8.86
N PRO A 22 2.11 -14.17 -7.89
CA PRO A 22 2.88 -13.55 -6.81
C PRO A 22 4.17 -12.85 -7.26
N THR A 23 4.68 -13.18 -8.45
CA THR A 23 5.85 -12.54 -9.06
C THR A 23 5.49 -11.35 -9.95
N SER A 24 4.20 -11.06 -10.12
CA SER A 24 3.74 -9.98 -10.99
C SER A 24 3.72 -8.64 -10.27
N GLY A 25 4.72 -7.80 -10.56
CA GLY A 25 4.77 -6.42 -10.03
C GLY A 25 3.54 -5.59 -10.40
N ARG A 26 2.91 -5.83 -11.56
CA ARG A 26 1.65 -5.19 -11.94
C ARG A 26 0.51 -5.55 -10.99
N HIS A 27 0.32 -6.84 -10.68
CA HIS A 27 -0.76 -7.27 -9.78
C HIS A 27 -0.50 -6.79 -8.35
N ALA A 28 0.76 -6.82 -7.89
CA ALA A 28 1.17 -6.24 -6.63
C ALA A 28 0.80 -4.75 -6.53
N PHE A 29 1.18 -3.97 -7.54
CA PHE A 29 0.87 -2.54 -7.60
C PHE A 29 -0.64 -2.29 -7.56
N LEU A 30 -1.42 -3.01 -8.38
CA LEU A 30 -2.87 -2.86 -8.39
C LEU A 30 -3.49 -3.18 -7.02
N ALA A 31 -3.04 -4.25 -6.36
CA ALA A 31 -3.49 -4.62 -5.03
C ALA A 31 -3.18 -3.53 -3.99
N CYS A 32 -1.98 -2.95 -4.01
CA CYS A 32 -1.64 -1.80 -3.16
C CYS A 32 -2.51 -0.57 -3.46
N VAL A 33 -2.73 -0.22 -4.73
CA VAL A 33 -3.53 0.95 -5.12
C VAL A 33 -4.96 0.83 -4.64
N VAL A 34 -5.62 -0.30 -4.90
CA VAL A 34 -7.02 -0.45 -4.51
C VAL A 34 -7.16 -0.51 -3.00
N ALA A 35 -6.23 -1.18 -2.28
CA ALA A 35 -6.21 -1.21 -0.83
C ALA A 35 -6.01 0.19 -0.23
N PHE A 36 -5.05 0.96 -0.76
CA PHE A 36 -4.83 2.35 -0.36
C PHE A 36 -6.10 3.20 -0.52
N HIS A 37 -6.76 3.12 -1.67
CA HIS A 37 -7.97 3.89 -1.98
C HIS A 37 -9.21 3.48 -1.16
N ALA A 38 -9.12 2.44 -0.32
CA ALA A 38 -10.16 2.13 0.65
C ALA A 38 -10.38 3.29 1.65
N ILE A 39 -9.33 4.06 1.96
CA ILE A 39 -9.42 5.22 2.86
C ILE A 39 -10.40 6.29 2.36
N ASP A 40 -10.52 6.46 1.04
CA ASP A 40 -11.44 7.44 0.44
C ASP A 40 -12.90 7.10 0.74
N ARG A 41 -13.19 5.81 0.98
CA ARG A 41 -14.55 5.34 1.32
C ARG A 41 -14.94 5.69 2.75
N VAL A 42 -13.96 5.93 3.61
CA VAL A 42 -14.18 6.39 4.99
C VAL A 42 -14.31 7.90 5.05
N THR A 43 -13.50 8.63 4.29
CA THR A 43 -13.45 10.09 4.42
C THR A 43 -14.41 10.84 3.51
N HIS A 44 -14.96 10.20 2.48
CA HIS A 44 -15.87 10.86 1.55
C HIS A 44 -17.04 11.56 2.27
N PRO A 45 -17.35 12.83 1.93
CA PRO A 45 -16.82 13.64 0.82
C PRO A 45 -15.56 14.46 1.12
N ARG A 46 -14.96 14.31 2.30
CA ARG A 46 -13.76 15.04 2.73
C ARG A 46 -12.47 14.40 2.19
N LYS A 47 -11.40 15.21 2.14
CA LYS A 47 -10.06 14.73 1.76
C LYS A 47 -9.48 13.82 2.87
N PRO A 48 -8.78 12.73 2.51
CA PRO A 48 -8.27 11.76 3.47
C PRO A 48 -6.97 12.18 4.17
N SER A 49 -6.43 13.38 3.95
CA SER A 49 -5.03 13.71 4.29
C SER A 49 -4.66 13.48 5.75
N ASN A 50 -5.53 13.83 6.70
CA ASN A 50 -5.28 13.61 8.13
C ASN A 50 -5.41 12.14 8.50
N LEU A 51 -6.45 11.47 7.99
CA LEU A 51 -6.69 10.05 8.25
C LEU A 51 -5.58 9.18 7.66
N ARG A 52 -5.07 9.52 6.46
CA ARG A 52 -3.94 8.85 5.83
C ARG A 52 -2.72 8.87 6.74
N LYS A 53 -2.33 10.07 7.23
CA LYS A 53 -1.20 10.22 8.16
C LYS A 53 -1.41 9.42 9.44
N GLN A 54 -2.65 9.35 9.93
CA GLN A 54 -2.99 8.56 11.10
C GLN A 54 -2.83 7.06 10.82
N TRP A 55 -3.41 6.55 9.74
CA TRP A 55 -3.34 5.13 9.37
C TRP A 55 -1.91 4.67 9.09
N CYS A 56 -1.09 5.50 8.42
CA CYS A 56 0.34 5.21 8.23
C CYS A 56 1.14 5.16 9.54
N LYS A 57 0.66 5.79 10.63
CA LYS A 57 1.26 5.68 11.97
C LYS A 57 0.73 4.47 12.74
N GLU A 58 -0.50 4.06 12.48
CA GLU A 58 -1.16 2.94 13.16
C GLU A 58 -0.79 1.57 12.58
N SER A 59 -0.49 1.49 11.28
CA SER A 59 -0.10 0.25 10.61
C SER A 59 1.10 0.47 9.70
N PHE A 60 2.17 -0.26 9.99
CA PHE A 60 3.36 -0.30 9.17
C PHE A 60 3.05 -0.87 7.77
N GLU A 61 2.18 -1.87 7.69
CA GLU A 61 1.74 -2.48 6.44
C GLU A 61 0.99 -1.48 5.57
N PHE A 62 0.10 -0.68 6.17
CA PHE A 62 -0.59 0.39 5.46
C PHE A 62 0.38 1.47 4.97
N LEU A 63 1.42 1.80 5.74
CA LEU A 63 2.50 2.70 5.30
C LEU A 63 3.21 2.16 4.04
N ILE A 64 3.53 0.87 3.99
CA ILE A 64 4.17 0.26 2.80
C ILE A 64 3.21 0.28 1.59
N ILE A 65 1.95 -0.06 1.80
CA ILE A 65 0.90 0.03 0.76
C ILE A 65 0.80 1.47 0.22
N ASP A 66 0.79 2.46 1.11
CA ASP A 66 0.75 3.89 0.76
C ASP A 66 1.97 4.30 -0.07
N MET A 67 3.17 3.86 0.33
CA MET A 67 4.41 4.11 -0.41
C MET A 67 4.34 3.54 -1.84
N ILE A 68 3.97 2.27 -1.99
CA ILE A 68 3.89 1.60 -3.30
C ILE A 68 2.81 2.24 -4.18
N ALA A 69 1.62 2.50 -3.63
CA ALA A 69 0.51 3.10 -4.37
C ALA A 69 0.86 4.50 -4.90
N HIS A 70 1.57 5.31 -4.11
CA HIS A 70 1.99 6.66 -4.53
C HIS A 70 3.18 6.65 -5.47
N HIS A 71 4.16 5.75 -5.29
CA HIS A 71 5.38 5.70 -6.08
C HIS A 71 5.11 5.66 -7.59
N PHE A 72 4.27 4.74 -8.05
CA PHE A 72 3.94 4.61 -9.47
C PHE A 72 2.91 5.64 -9.96
N LYS A 73 2.09 6.20 -9.07
CA LYS A 73 1.11 7.24 -9.43
C LYS A 73 1.76 8.61 -9.65
N HIS A 74 2.83 8.92 -8.91
CA HIS A 74 3.43 10.26 -8.87
C HIS A 74 4.88 10.31 -9.34
N VAL A 75 5.51 9.18 -9.72
CA VAL A 75 6.95 9.06 -10.06
C VAL A 75 7.89 9.35 -8.87
N GLN A 76 7.42 10.04 -7.82
CA GLN A 76 8.08 10.27 -6.53
C GLN A 76 7.03 10.33 -5.41
N CYS A 77 7.30 9.69 -4.27
CA CYS A 77 6.49 9.81 -3.05
C CYS A 77 7.24 10.66 -2.00
N ASP A 78 6.59 11.65 -1.36
CA ASP A 78 7.24 12.48 -0.34
C ASP A 78 7.70 11.69 0.92
N VAL A 79 7.19 10.47 1.11
CA VAL A 79 7.64 9.54 2.15
C VAL A 79 9.04 9.00 1.87
N GLU A 80 9.49 8.99 0.61
CA GLU A 80 10.87 8.62 0.22
C GLU A 80 11.92 9.60 0.76
N LYS A 81 11.49 10.81 1.17
CA LYS A 81 12.37 11.84 1.75
C LYS A 81 12.47 11.77 3.27
N GLN A 82 11.75 10.86 3.94
CA GLN A 82 11.82 10.73 5.40
C GLN A 82 12.98 9.80 5.80
N PRO A 83 13.96 10.30 6.59
CA PRO A 83 15.05 9.47 7.07
C PRO A 83 14.51 8.45 8.08
N THR A 84 14.63 7.17 7.76
CA THR A 84 14.75 6.13 8.79
C THR A 84 16.09 6.35 9.48
N SER A 85 16.11 6.39 10.82
CA SER A 85 17.27 6.69 11.68
C SER A 85 18.66 6.46 11.06
N ASN A 86 19.61 7.37 11.32
CA ASN A 86 20.93 7.57 10.71
C ASN A 86 21.84 6.34 10.36
N ASP A 87 21.49 5.11 10.71
CA ASP A 87 22.21 3.86 10.35
C ASP A 87 21.30 2.76 9.74
N ALA A 88 20.06 3.10 9.34
CA ALA A 88 19.11 2.14 8.78
C ALA A 88 18.98 2.29 7.26
N ILE A 89 18.90 1.16 6.54
CA ILE A 89 18.56 1.12 5.11
C ILE A 89 17.27 1.93 4.91
N PRO A 90 17.24 2.94 4.00
CA PRO A 90 16.03 3.69 3.72
C PRO A 90 14.87 2.75 3.41
N LEU A 91 13.69 2.97 4.02
CA LEU A 91 12.54 2.09 3.83
C LEU A 91 12.18 1.94 2.34
N ALA A 92 12.39 3.00 1.55
CA ALA A 92 12.26 2.96 0.11
C ALA A 92 13.19 1.90 -0.53
N ASN A 93 14.45 1.80 -0.12
CA ASN A 93 15.38 0.80 -0.66
C ASN A 93 15.02 -0.63 -0.22
N ALA A 94 14.42 -0.80 0.96
CA ALA A 94 13.91 -2.10 1.40
C ALA A 94 12.68 -2.55 0.58
N VAL A 95 11.81 -1.61 0.20
CA VAL A 95 10.59 -1.86 -0.58
C VAL A 95 10.87 -1.97 -2.07
N PHE A 96 11.76 -1.13 -2.61
CA PHE A 96 11.99 -1.00 -4.05
C PHE A 96 13.33 -1.60 -4.52
N GLY A 97 14.22 -2.00 -3.60
CA GLY A 97 15.58 -2.44 -3.91
C GLY A 97 16.53 -1.28 -4.21
N ASN A 98 17.83 -1.57 -4.30
CA ASN A 98 18.80 -0.64 -4.87
C ASN A 98 18.61 -0.65 -6.40
N ARG A 99 18.50 0.52 -7.02
CA ARG A 99 18.42 0.68 -8.48
C ARG A 99 19.79 0.41 -9.11
N THR A 100 20.24 -0.83 -9.08
CA THR A 100 21.41 -1.29 -9.82
C THR A 100 20.92 -2.00 -11.08
N ASP A 101 20.97 -1.23 -12.17
CA ASP A 101 21.31 -1.69 -13.52
C ASP A 101 20.26 -2.55 -14.25
N GLY A 102 19.48 -1.90 -15.11
CA GLY A 102 19.07 -2.44 -16.42
C GLY A 102 18.02 -3.56 -16.47
N GLU A 103 17.69 -4.24 -15.38
CA GLU A 103 16.61 -5.23 -15.37
C GLU A 103 15.23 -4.56 -15.23
N GLU A 104 14.31 -4.88 -16.16
CA GLU A 104 12.89 -4.48 -16.18
C GLU A 104 12.07 -5.09 -15.02
N THR A 105 12.60 -5.07 -13.81
CA THR A 105 11.73 -5.27 -12.65
C THR A 105 10.97 -3.97 -12.43
N MET A 106 9.73 -4.05 -11.94
CA MET A 106 8.98 -2.87 -11.47
C MET A 106 9.74 -2.09 -10.36
N GLY A 107 10.96 -2.51 -9.97
CA GLY A 107 11.68 -1.98 -8.83
C GLY A 107 10.93 -2.26 -7.54
N LEU A 108 10.26 -3.42 -7.39
CA LEU A 108 9.56 -3.82 -6.17
C LEU A 108 10.16 -5.11 -5.63
N ASN A 109 10.47 -5.15 -4.34
CA ASN A 109 10.82 -6.39 -3.65
C ASN A 109 9.54 -7.16 -3.29
N LEU A 110 9.18 -8.14 -4.13
CA LEU A 110 7.93 -8.89 -4.00
C LEU A 110 7.97 -9.99 -2.94
N HIS A 111 9.14 -10.34 -2.40
CA HIS A 111 9.33 -11.56 -1.60
C HIS A 111 8.37 -11.67 -0.40
N ASN A 112 8.06 -10.53 0.24
CA ASN A 112 7.19 -10.47 1.41
C ASN A 112 5.91 -9.65 1.18
N LEU A 113 5.69 -9.16 -0.04
CA LEU A 113 4.63 -8.17 -0.29
C LEU A 113 3.23 -8.74 -0.15
N TYR A 114 3.05 -10.05 -0.38
CA TYR A 114 1.78 -10.73 -0.11
C TYR A 114 1.31 -10.55 1.34
N PHE A 115 2.21 -10.79 2.31
CA PHE A 115 1.87 -10.69 3.74
C PHE A 115 1.58 -9.25 4.14
N ILE A 116 2.37 -8.31 3.62
CA ILE A 116 2.15 -6.87 3.83
C ILE A 116 0.76 -6.46 3.34
N ILE A 117 0.39 -6.85 2.12
CA ILE A 117 -0.93 -6.48 1.57
C ILE A 117 -2.06 -7.16 2.36
N ARG A 118 -1.92 -8.45 2.70
CA ARG A 118 -2.90 -9.20 3.52
C ARG A 118 -3.16 -8.51 4.85
N ASP A 119 -2.09 -8.15 5.56
CA ASP A 119 -2.16 -7.61 6.90
C ASP A 119 -2.63 -6.14 6.87
N GLY A 120 -2.24 -5.38 5.84
CA GLY A 120 -2.81 -4.05 5.58
C GLY A 120 -4.30 -4.07 5.25
N ILE A 121 -4.78 -5.05 4.46
CA ILE A 121 -6.23 -5.25 4.23
C ILE A 121 -6.94 -5.59 5.53
N SER A 122 -6.33 -6.42 6.39
CA SER A 122 -6.88 -6.78 7.70
C SER A 122 -6.99 -5.55 8.62
N PHE A 123 -5.96 -4.69 8.62
CA PHE A 123 -6.02 -3.39 9.28
C PHE A 123 -7.18 -2.53 8.73
N ILE A 124 -7.33 -2.40 7.42
CA ILE A 124 -8.42 -1.60 6.82
C ILE A 124 -9.79 -2.18 7.21
N ARG A 125 -9.95 -3.51 7.22
CA ARG A 125 -11.18 -4.19 7.67
C ARG A 125 -11.53 -3.82 9.11
N SER A 126 -10.54 -3.71 10.01
CA SER A 126 -10.79 -3.27 11.40
C SER A 126 -11.43 -1.87 11.50
N LYS A 127 -11.29 -1.04 10.46
CA LYS A 127 -11.87 0.30 10.38
C LYS A 127 -13.32 0.30 9.86
N VAL A 128 -13.84 -0.84 9.41
CA VAL A 128 -15.26 -0.98 9.03
C VAL A 128 -16.16 -0.87 10.26
N ASP A 129 -15.72 -1.44 11.38
CA ASP A 129 -16.51 -1.55 12.61
C ASP A 129 -16.21 -0.44 13.64
N SER A 130 -15.27 0.45 13.33
CA SER A 130 -14.92 1.59 14.20
C SER A 130 -15.93 2.72 14.00
N PRO A 131 -16.71 3.13 15.02
CA PRO A 131 -17.62 4.26 14.90
C PRO A 131 -16.83 5.55 14.64
N SER A 132 -17.24 6.29 13.62
CA SER A 132 -16.71 7.59 13.21
C SER A 132 -17.02 8.71 14.18
#